data_AF-A0A351YYQ7-F1
#
_entry.id   AF-A0A351YYQ7-F1
#
_cell.length_a   1.000
_cell.length_b   1.000
_cell.length_c   1.000
_cell.angle_alpha   90.00
_cell.angle_beta   90.00
_cell.angle_gamma   90.00
#
_symmetry.space_group_name_H-M   'P 1'
#
loop_
_entity.id
_entity.type
_entity.pdbx_description
1 polymer ?
#
loop_
_entity_poly.entity_id
_entity_poly.type
_entity_poly.pdbx_seq_one_letter_code
_entity_poly.pdbx_strand_id
1 'polypeptide(L)'
;MSFIFVIISISVYLLVTAMVIHSTHGRISRERYWKIEATMVVGFVSYWFFTIFILSFYLHNFSHTNFFYWMHVLQTLLFVIGIIGSFIFMYKYWQLQILRLHDLNKSGWYCLLNLIPFYNIYDFFVMNIKKRSIMLNEFDETIDYFSFFEKNKLLQDKKLITKDGVDFYVNGIKFEYKNFNGHVQYEVSKMSLENDKTLEEYCMKNLQQTENAPGYAGEYKISFLDEGNLFEKLKNDLHGIVIDDGFITINEVPFFVRENYLQYEIVYKTKDSSRIKNFSQVEELQDYSCQSLTKAQLLELITQGA
;
A
#
# COMPACT_ATOMS: atom_id res chain seq x y z
N MET A 1 9.96 -43.61 -2.41
CA MET A 1 9.95 -42.59 -1.33
C MET A 1 10.66 -41.30 -1.72
N SER A 2 11.83 -41.34 -2.36
CA SER A 2 12.65 -40.14 -2.68
C SER A 2 11.97 -39.06 -3.54
N PHE A 3 11.17 -39.43 -4.54
CA PHE A 3 10.54 -38.46 -5.46
C PHE A 3 9.48 -37.56 -4.80
N ILE A 4 8.70 -38.09 -3.85
CA ILE A 4 7.66 -37.34 -3.14
C ILE A 4 8.29 -36.20 -2.32
N PHE A 5 9.43 -36.45 -1.67
CA PHE A 5 10.10 -35.41 -0.88
C PHE A 5 10.71 -34.30 -1.73
N VAL A 6 11.12 -34.60 -2.97
CA VAL A 6 11.58 -33.57 -3.93
C VAL A 6 10.43 -32.66 -4.31
N ILE A 7 9.27 -33.23 -4.62
CA ILE A 7 8.05 -32.45 -4.92
C ILE A 7 7.67 -31.59 -3.72
N ILE A 8 7.63 -32.15 -2.51
CA ILE A 8 7.30 -31.39 -1.29
C ILE A 8 8.28 -30.22 -1.09
N SER A 9 9.58 -30.45 -1.25
CA SER A 9 10.60 -29.40 -1.06
C SER A 9 10.47 -28.28 -2.10
N ILE A 10 10.23 -28.62 -3.36
CA ILE A 10 9.98 -27.65 -4.43
C ILE A 10 8.68 -26.89 -4.17
N SER A 11 7.60 -27.58 -3.76
CA SER A 11 6.32 -26.95 -3.45
C SER A 11 6.41 -25.99 -2.26
N VAL A 12 7.12 -26.36 -1.20
CA VAL A 12 7.38 -25.46 -0.04
C VAL A 12 8.20 -24.25 -0.50
N TYR A 13 9.24 -24.47 -1.29
CA TYR A 13 10.08 -23.39 -1.84
C TYR A 13 9.28 -22.42 -2.72
N LEU A 14 8.46 -22.94 -3.63
CA LEU A 14 7.60 -22.13 -4.50
C LEU A 14 6.51 -21.40 -3.73
N LEU A 15 5.92 -22.02 -2.71
CA LEU A 15 4.92 -21.39 -1.84
C LEU A 15 5.51 -20.24 -1.03
N VAL A 16 6.70 -20.44 -0.44
CA VAL A 16 7.45 -19.38 0.24
C VAL A 16 7.80 -18.26 -0.73
N THR A 17 8.25 -18.60 -1.94
CA THR A 17 8.55 -17.61 -2.99
C THR A 17 7.30 -16.82 -3.40
N ALA A 18 6.16 -17.49 -3.61
CA ALA A 18 4.90 -16.85 -4.00
C ALA A 18 4.37 -15.89 -2.93
N MET A 19 4.48 -16.26 -1.64
CA MET A 19 4.11 -15.37 -0.53
C MET A 19 4.94 -14.09 -0.50
N VAL A 20 6.21 -14.16 -0.94
CA VAL A 20 7.13 -13.02 -0.96
C VAL A 20 7.04 -12.21 -2.27
N ILE A 21 6.46 -12.77 -3.34
CA ILE A 21 6.26 -12.04 -4.60
C ILE A 21 5.32 -10.83 -4.45
N HIS A 22 4.40 -10.86 -3.49
CA HIS A 22 3.35 -9.86 -3.37
C HIS A 22 3.75 -8.55 -2.65
N SER A 23 5.00 -8.37 -2.23
CA SER A 23 5.42 -7.21 -1.43
C SER A 23 6.56 -6.45 -2.10
N THR A 24 6.23 -5.52 -3.00
CA THR A 24 7.22 -4.69 -3.71
C THR A 24 7.17 -3.20 -3.34
N HIS A 25 6.11 -2.75 -2.68
CA HIS A 25 5.92 -1.34 -2.32
C HIS A 25 5.49 -1.20 -0.85
N GLY A 26 5.84 -0.06 -0.25
CA GLY A 26 5.45 0.31 1.10
C GLY A 26 6.45 -0.05 2.20
N ARG A 27 5.92 -0.42 3.37
CA ARG A 27 6.67 -0.63 4.61
C ARG A 27 6.28 -1.94 5.25
N ILE A 28 7.19 -2.50 6.03
CA ILE A 28 6.91 -3.71 6.82
C ILE A 28 7.19 -3.49 8.31
N SER A 29 6.20 -3.80 9.14
CA SER A 29 6.33 -3.74 10.58
C SER A 29 7.35 -4.77 11.08
N ARG A 30 8.01 -4.48 12.20
CA ARG A 30 9.04 -5.34 12.80
C ARG A 30 8.55 -6.77 13.03
N GLU A 31 7.37 -6.92 13.60
CA GLU A 31 6.81 -8.23 13.92
C GLU A 31 6.59 -9.07 12.66
N ARG A 32 6.08 -8.45 11.60
CA ARG A 32 5.85 -9.12 10.32
C ARG A 32 7.15 -9.43 9.60
N TYR A 33 8.10 -8.49 9.61
CA TYR A 33 9.45 -8.69 9.08
C TYR A 33 10.08 -9.94 9.70
N TRP A 34 10.07 -10.03 11.04
CA TRP A 34 10.63 -11.18 11.75
C TRP A 34 9.90 -12.49 11.42
N LYS A 35 8.57 -12.48 11.30
CA LYS A 35 7.79 -13.68 10.90
C LYS A 35 8.17 -14.16 9.50
N ILE A 36 8.28 -13.23 8.54
CA ILE A 36 8.65 -13.57 7.15
C ILE A 36 10.11 -14.02 7.08
N GLU A 37 11.03 -13.29 7.73
CA GLU A 37 12.45 -13.64 7.80
C GLU A 37 12.66 -15.01 8.46
N ALA A 38 12.00 -15.28 9.59
CA ALA A 38 12.05 -16.59 10.25
C ALA A 38 11.51 -17.71 9.34
N THR A 39 10.40 -17.46 8.63
CA THR A 39 9.83 -18.43 7.69
C THR A 39 10.79 -18.72 6.53
N MET A 40 11.42 -17.68 5.98
CA MET A 40 12.46 -17.77 4.97
C MET A 40 13.65 -18.60 5.45
N VAL A 41 14.16 -18.32 6.66
CA VAL A 41 15.29 -19.06 7.26
C VAL A 41 14.94 -20.52 7.48
N VAL A 42 13.76 -20.82 8.05
CA VAL A 42 13.30 -22.21 8.25
C VAL A 42 13.17 -22.95 6.91
N GLY A 43 12.61 -22.30 5.89
CA GLY A 43 12.50 -22.86 4.54
C GLY A 43 13.86 -23.16 3.92
N PHE A 44 14.81 -22.23 4.04
CA PHE A 44 16.18 -22.40 3.55
C PHE A 44 16.91 -23.53 4.28
N VAL A 45 16.88 -23.55 5.61
CA VAL A 45 17.50 -24.59 6.44
C VAL A 45 16.91 -25.97 6.12
N SER A 46 15.58 -26.07 5.96
CA SER A 46 14.91 -27.31 5.58
C SER A 46 15.37 -27.82 4.21
N TYR A 47 15.49 -26.91 3.24
CA TYR A 47 16.03 -27.23 1.91
C TYR A 47 17.47 -27.75 1.98
N TRP A 48 18.34 -27.13 2.80
CA TRP A 48 19.72 -27.59 2.98
C TRP A 48 19.81 -28.98 3.59
N PHE A 49 19.07 -29.23 4.68
CA PHE A 49 19.02 -30.56 5.30
C PHE A 49 18.53 -31.62 4.30
N PHE A 50 17.55 -31.26 3.47
CA PHE A 50 17.04 -32.15 2.45
C PHE A 50 18.08 -32.47 1.36
N THR A 51 18.81 -31.46 0.88
CA THR A 51 19.90 -31.65 -0.09
C THR A 51 21.02 -32.52 0.47
N ILE A 52 21.42 -32.29 1.72
CA ILE A 52 22.43 -33.11 2.41
C ILE A 52 21.95 -34.56 2.58
N PHE A 53 20.67 -34.76 2.92
CA PHE A 53 20.08 -36.09 3.02
C PHE A 53 20.11 -36.83 1.69
N ILE A 54 19.72 -36.18 0.58
CA ILE A 54 19.79 -36.77 -0.77
C ILE A 54 21.22 -37.12 -1.14
N LEU A 55 22.17 -36.22 -0.89
CA LEU A 55 23.59 -36.45 -1.18
C LEU A 55 24.14 -37.64 -0.38
N SER A 56 23.76 -37.74 0.89
CA SER A 56 24.17 -38.86 1.75
C SER A 56 23.60 -40.19 1.27
N PHE A 57 22.32 -40.19 0.86
CA PHE A 57 21.66 -41.35 0.27
C PHE A 57 22.31 -41.77 -1.06
N TYR A 58 22.72 -40.80 -1.88
CA TYR A 58 23.45 -41.06 -3.12
C TYR A 58 24.79 -41.74 -2.88
N LEU A 59 25.61 -41.18 -1.97
CA LEU A 59 26.94 -41.72 -1.64
C LEU A 59 26.86 -43.14 -1.08
N HIS A 60 25.81 -43.47 -0.33
CA HIS A 60 25.61 -44.80 0.23
C HIS A 60 25.29 -45.87 -0.83
N ASN A 61 24.57 -45.52 -1.90
CA ASN A 61 24.09 -46.46 -2.92
C ASN A 61 24.98 -46.52 -4.17
N PHE A 62 26.23 -46.09 -4.06
CA PHE A 62 27.17 -45.92 -5.18
C PHE A 62 27.52 -47.23 -5.93
N SER A 63 27.24 -48.41 -5.36
CA SER A 63 27.63 -49.71 -5.92
C SER A 63 26.79 -50.18 -7.13
N HIS A 64 25.69 -49.52 -7.48
CA HIS A 64 24.81 -49.94 -8.58
C HIS A 64 24.92 -49.02 -9.80
N THR A 65 25.50 -49.51 -10.91
CA THR A 65 25.86 -48.73 -12.11
C THR A 65 24.67 -48.03 -12.79
N ASN A 66 23.51 -48.67 -12.91
CA ASN A 66 22.32 -48.04 -13.50
C ASN A 66 21.67 -47.02 -12.55
N PHE A 67 21.77 -47.25 -11.24
CA PHE A 67 21.26 -46.33 -10.22
C PHE A 67 22.11 -45.06 -10.15
N PHE A 68 23.42 -45.20 -10.37
CA PHE A 68 24.38 -44.11 -10.39
C PHE A 68 24.05 -43.02 -11.42
N TYR A 69 23.71 -43.41 -12.66
CA TYR A 69 23.37 -42.45 -13.72
C TYR A 69 22.14 -41.60 -13.37
N TRP A 70 21.04 -42.23 -12.95
CA TRP A 70 19.81 -41.54 -12.60
C TRP A 70 19.99 -40.60 -11.40
N MET A 71 20.77 -41.02 -10.41
CA MET A 71 21.04 -40.18 -9.24
C MET A 71 21.95 -38.99 -9.58
N HIS A 72 22.93 -39.16 -10.48
CA HIS A 72 23.74 -38.05 -10.95
C HIS A 72 22.88 -37.03 -11.73
N VAL A 73 21.99 -37.49 -12.61
CA VAL A 73 21.03 -36.61 -13.31
C VAL A 73 20.15 -35.85 -12.30
N LEU A 74 19.62 -36.54 -11.29
CA LEU A 74 18.82 -35.92 -10.24
C LEU A 74 19.61 -34.90 -9.42
N GLN A 75 20.86 -35.21 -9.06
CA GLN A 75 21.75 -34.30 -8.34
C GLN A 75 22.03 -33.03 -9.16
N THR A 76 22.37 -33.17 -10.44
CA THR A 76 22.58 -32.04 -11.34
C THR A 76 21.32 -31.19 -11.44
N LEU A 77 20.15 -31.81 -11.58
CA LEU A 77 18.87 -31.10 -11.63
C LEU A 77 18.61 -30.32 -10.33
N LEU A 78 18.79 -30.95 -9.17
CA LEU A 78 18.61 -30.32 -7.87
C LEU A 78 19.60 -29.18 -7.64
N PHE A 79 20.83 -29.32 -8.11
CA PHE A 79 21.85 -28.28 -8.06
C PHE A 79 21.45 -27.07 -8.91
N VAL A 80 21.00 -27.29 -10.16
CA VAL A 80 20.51 -26.21 -11.03
C VAL A 80 19.30 -25.50 -10.41
N ILE A 81 18.34 -26.27 -9.89
CA ILE A 81 17.18 -25.73 -9.17
C ILE A 81 17.63 -24.93 -7.95
N GLY A 82 18.64 -25.42 -7.21
CA GLY A 82 19.22 -24.74 -6.06
C GLY A 82 19.85 -23.40 -6.41
N ILE A 83 20.60 -23.32 -7.51
CA ILE A 83 21.16 -22.07 -8.01
C ILE A 83 20.06 -21.08 -8.36
N ILE A 84 19.11 -21.47 -9.21
CA ILE A 84 18.01 -20.59 -9.64
C ILE A 84 17.19 -20.14 -8.43
N GLY A 85 16.89 -21.06 -7.51
CA GLY A 85 16.23 -20.78 -6.26
C GLY A 85 17.00 -19.76 -5.43
N SER A 86 18.30 -19.94 -5.23
CA SER A 86 19.11 -19.02 -4.44
C SER A 86 19.05 -17.57 -4.94
N PHE A 87 19.03 -17.34 -6.25
CA PHE A 87 18.87 -16.00 -6.83
C PHE A 87 17.49 -15.39 -6.56
N ILE A 88 16.43 -16.19 -6.73
CA ILE A 88 15.06 -15.74 -6.45
C ILE A 88 14.92 -15.39 -4.96
N PHE A 89 15.42 -16.25 -4.09
CA PHE A 89 15.39 -16.04 -2.65
C PHE A 89 16.20 -14.80 -2.23
N MET A 90 17.40 -14.61 -2.79
CA MET A 90 18.23 -13.43 -2.55
C MET A 90 17.52 -12.15 -2.97
N TYR A 91 16.92 -12.12 -4.17
CA TYR A 91 16.14 -10.97 -4.65
C TYR A 91 14.99 -10.63 -3.68
N LYS A 92 14.27 -11.66 -3.22
CA LYS A 92 13.16 -11.51 -2.27
C LYS A 92 13.59 -11.07 -0.88
N TYR A 93 14.70 -11.59 -0.40
CA TYR A 93 15.31 -11.15 0.85
C TYR A 93 15.70 -9.67 0.79
N TRP A 94 16.31 -9.21 -0.32
CA TRP A 94 16.61 -7.79 -0.50
C TRP A 94 15.37 -6.90 -0.56
N GLN A 95 14.31 -7.33 -1.24
CA GLN A 95 13.04 -6.60 -1.23
C GLN A 95 12.51 -6.43 0.19
N LEU A 96 12.48 -7.51 0.98
CA LEU A 96 12.04 -7.48 2.38
C LEU A 96 12.89 -6.52 3.23
N GLN A 97 14.21 -6.54 3.03
CA GLN A 97 15.12 -5.60 3.71
C GLN A 97 14.88 -4.15 3.32
N ILE A 98 14.64 -3.87 2.04
CA ILE A 98 14.34 -2.52 1.54
C ILE A 98 13.08 -1.98 2.21
N LEU A 99 12.00 -2.78 2.26
CA LEU A 99 10.76 -2.39 2.94
C LEU A 99 10.98 -2.14 4.44
N ARG A 100 11.88 -2.89 5.08
CA ARG A 100 12.23 -2.70 6.49
C ARG A 100 13.10 -1.46 6.70
N LEU A 101 14.02 -1.18 5.80
CA LEU A 101 14.82 0.05 5.79
C LEU A 101 13.92 1.27 5.63
N HIS A 102 12.97 1.22 4.69
CA HIS A 102 11.95 2.26 4.53
C HIS A 102 11.15 2.43 5.82
N ASP A 103 10.79 1.34 6.50
CA ASP A 103 10.12 1.44 7.80
C ASP A 103 10.95 2.14 8.89
N LEU A 104 12.27 2.01 8.81
CA LEU A 104 13.24 2.67 9.68
C LEU A 104 13.65 4.07 9.17
N ASN A 105 13.00 4.60 8.14
CA ASN A 105 13.34 5.83 7.44
C ASN A 105 14.81 5.87 6.97
N LYS A 106 15.26 4.77 6.38
CA LYS A 106 16.57 4.62 5.76
C LYS A 106 16.41 4.33 4.28
N SER A 107 17.39 4.74 3.49
CA SER A 107 17.44 4.43 2.06
C SER A 107 17.56 2.92 1.82
N GLY A 108 16.85 2.41 0.81
CA GLY A 108 16.94 1.01 0.39
C GLY A 108 18.36 0.57 -0.02
N TRP A 109 19.22 1.49 -0.46
CA TRP A 109 20.61 1.20 -0.86
C TRP A 109 21.46 0.55 0.24
N TYR A 110 21.08 0.71 1.51
CA TYR A 110 21.76 0.05 2.62
C TYR A 110 21.71 -1.49 2.54
N CYS A 111 20.76 -2.08 1.79
CA CYS A 111 20.72 -3.53 1.58
C CYS A 111 21.96 -4.07 0.83
N LEU A 112 22.62 -3.24 0.00
CA LEU A 112 23.83 -3.65 -0.73
C LEU A 112 25.02 -3.89 0.20
N LEU A 113 25.03 -3.28 1.39
CA LEU A 113 26.09 -3.49 2.39
C LEU A 113 26.07 -4.92 2.94
N ASN A 114 24.99 -5.69 2.76
CA ASN A 114 24.93 -7.11 3.12
C ASN A 114 25.84 -8.00 2.26
N LEU A 115 26.39 -7.47 1.16
CA LEU A 115 27.48 -8.11 0.43
C LEU A 115 28.80 -8.13 1.23
N ILE A 116 28.91 -7.34 2.30
CA ILE A 116 30.04 -7.32 3.23
C ILE A 116 29.73 -8.31 4.37
N PRO A 117 30.48 -9.42 4.53
CA PRO A 117 30.14 -10.50 5.45
C PRO A 117 29.84 -10.06 6.89
N PHE A 118 30.65 -9.15 7.45
CA PHE A 118 30.49 -8.68 8.83
C PHE A 118 29.36 -7.64 9.00
N TYR A 119 28.98 -6.93 7.94
CA TYR A 119 27.88 -5.96 8.01
C TYR A 119 26.53 -6.65 8.25
N ASN A 120 26.36 -7.88 7.73
CA ASN A 120 25.15 -8.68 7.93
C ASN A 120 24.77 -8.85 9.41
N ILE A 121 25.74 -8.99 10.30
CA ILE A 121 25.49 -9.14 11.74
C ILE A 121 24.92 -7.84 12.32
N TYR A 122 25.52 -6.70 11.97
CA TYR A 122 25.04 -5.39 12.39
C TYR A 122 23.64 -5.10 11.83
N ASP A 123 23.43 -5.35 10.53
CA ASP A 123 22.14 -5.16 9.87
C ASP A 123 21.05 -6.01 10.52
N PHE A 124 21.35 -7.29 10.80
CA PHE A 124 20.45 -8.19 11.51
C PHE A 124 19.95 -7.59 12.83
N PHE A 125 20.85 -7.08 13.67
CA PHE A 125 20.46 -6.43 14.92
C PHE A 125 19.66 -5.15 14.71
N VAL A 126 20.05 -4.30 13.76
CA VAL A 126 19.33 -3.06 13.47
C VAL A 126 17.91 -3.33 12.99
N MET A 127 17.74 -4.25 12.03
CA MET A 127 16.43 -4.58 11.45
C MET A 127 15.48 -5.20 12.48
N ASN A 128 16.01 -6.09 13.33
CA ASN A 128 15.22 -6.87 14.28
C ASN A 128 14.97 -6.16 15.61
N ILE A 129 15.89 -5.32 16.09
CA ILE A 129 15.74 -4.64 17.39
C ILE A 129 15.07 -3.28 17.22
N LYS A 130 15.52 -2.47 16.25
CA LYS A 130 15.12 -1.08 16.14
C LYS A 130 13.61 -1.00 15.87
N LYS A 131 12.88 -0.30 16.73
CA LYS A 131 11.47 0.02 16.48
C LYS A 131 11.37 0.99 15.30
N ARG A 132 10.19 1.04 14.70
CA ARG A 132 9.86 2.03 13.67
C ARG A 132 10.28 3.43 14.13
N SER A 133 10.91 4.20 13.23
CA SER A 133 11.47 5.51 13.56
C SER A 133 10.51 6.68 13.33
N ILE A 134 9.61 6.57 12.35
CA ILE A 134 8.72 7.66 11.92
C ILE A 134 7.35 7.11 11.51
N MET A 135 6.26 7.82 11.83
CA MET A 135 4.90 7.43 11.42
C MET A 135 4.64 7.56 9.92
N LEU A 136 4.98 8.71 9.33
CA LEU A 136 4.84 9.02 7.91
C LEU A 136 6.20 9.38 7.32
N ASN A 137 6.59 8.76 6.21
CA ASN A 137 7.79 9.08 5.46
C ASN A 137 7.56 9.12 3.95
N GLU A 138 8.59 9.46 3.20
CA GLU A 138 8.54 9.55 1.73
C GLU A 138 8.25 8.22 1.02
N PHE A 139 8.31 7.10 1.73
CA PHE A 139 8.04 5.76 1.21
C PHE A 139 6.61 5.29 1.49
N ASP A 140 5.81 6.14 2.14
CA ASP A 140 4.40 5.86 2.40
C ASP A 140 3.57 6.19 1.16
N GLU A 141 3.01 5.15 0.55
CA GLU A 141 2.04 5.27 -0.53
C GLU A 141 0.63 5.30 0.08
N THR A 142 -0.10 6.39 -0.18
CA THR A 142 -1.53 6.46 0.11
C THR A 142 -2.29 5.47 -0.75
N ILE A 143 -3.38 4.90 -0.21
CA ILE A 143 -4.30 4.17 -1.06
C ILE A 143 -4.91 5.10 -2.11
N ASP A 144 -5.19 4.55 -3.29
CA ASP A 144 -6.08 5.23 -4.23
C ASP A 144 -7.50 5.21 -3.65
N TYR A 145 -7.84 6.29 -2.94
CA TYR A 145 -9.13 6.45 -2.28
C TYR A 145 -10.28 6.34 -3.28
N PHE A 146 -10.15 6.90 -4.48
CA PHE A 146 -11.22 6.86 -5.48
C PHE A 146 -11.52 5.41 -5.88
N SER A 147 -10.49 4.68 -6.32
CA SER A 147 -10.61 3.26 -6.67
C SER A 147 -11.08 2.42 -5.47
N PHE A 148 -10.64 2.76 -4.26
CA PHE A 148 -11.08 2.09 -3.04
C PHE A 148 -12.57 2.30 -2.78
N PHE A 149 -13.07 3.54 -2.84
CA PHE A 149 -14.46 3.86 -2.56
C PHE A 149 -15.41 3.31 -3.62
N GLU A 150 -15.04 3.42 -4.90
CA GLU A 150 -15.79 2.88 -6.02
C GLU A 150 -15.94 1.35 -5.92
N LYS A 151 -14.82 0.64 -5.73
CA LYS A 151 -14.80 -0.83 -5.59
C LYS A 151 -15.66 -1.32 -4.42
N ASN A 152 -15.79 -0.52 -3.37
CA ASN A 152 -16.58 -0.87 -2.18
C ASN A 152 -18.00 -0.26 -2.18
N LYS A 153 -18.43 0.38 -3.29
CA LYS A 153 -19.76 1.00 -3.44
C LYS A 153 -20.11 2.01 -2.34
N LEU A 154 -19.12 2.69 -1.78
CA LEU A 154 -19.33 3.66 -0.72
C LEU A 154 -19.75 5.06 -1.25
N LEU A 155 -19.62 5.29 -2.55
CA LEU A 155 -19.96 6.56 -3.21
C LEU A 155 -21.44 6.69 -3.62
N GLN A 156 -22.31 5.74 -3.24
CA GLN A 156 -23.72 5.79 -3.65
C GLN A 156 -24.43 7.04 -3.09
N ASP A 157 -24.14 7.39 -1.83
CA ASP A 157 -24.79 8.50 -1.13
C ASP A 157 -23.82 9.65 -0.79
N LYS A 158 -22.52 9.48 -1.10
CA LYS A 158 -21.45 10.40 -0.71
C LYS A 158 -20.60 10.78 -1.89
N LYS A 159 -20.16 12.04 -1.94
CA LYS A 159 -19.28 12.55 -2.98
C LYS A 159 -17.85 12.63 -2.48
N LEU A 160 -16.90 12.21 -3.29
CA LEU A 160 -15.48 12.34 -2.97
C LEU A 160 -15.01 13.73 -3.40
N ILE A 161 -14.49 14.52 -2.47
CA ILE A 161 -14.01 15.86 -2.76
C ILE A 161 -12.49 15.91 -2.55
N THR A 162 -11.71 15.98 -3.62
CA THR A 162 -10.24 16.10 -3.51
C THR A 162 -9.81 17.54 -3.69
N LYS A 163 -9.01 18.07 -2.78
CA LYS A 163 -8.44 19.42 -2.89
C LYS A 163 -7.06 19.37 -3.55
N ASP A 164 -6.80 20.29 -4.48
CA ASP A 164 -5.50 20.46 -5.13
C ASP A 164 -5.15 21.95 -5.18
N GLY A 165 -4.56 22.44 -4.09
CA GLY A 165 -4.32 23.87 -3.89
C GLY A 165 -5.63 24.67 -3.81
N VAL A 166 -5.89 25.48 -4.84
CA VAL A 166 -7.13 26.29 -4.96
C VAL A 166 -8.21 25.60 -5.81
N ASP A 167 -7.82 24.64 -6.64
CA ASP A 167 -8.72 23.81 -7.41
C ASP A 167 -9.23 22.65 -6.53
N PHE A 168 -10.34 22.06 -6.91
CA PHE A 168 -10.82 20.84 -6.27
C PHE A 168 -11.57 19.95 -7.27
N TYR A 169 -11.77 18.70 -6.89
CA TYR A 169 -12.42 17.67 -7.69
C TYR A 169 -13.61 17.13 -6.90
N VAL A 170 -14.76 16.95 -7.52
CA VAL A 170 -15.91 16.23 -6.93
C VAL A 170 -16.19 15.00 -7.76
N ASN A 171 -16.02 13.80 -7.20
CA ASN A 171 -16.08 12.53 -7.93
C ASN A 171 -15.16 12.51 -9.18
N GLY A 172 -14.00 13.15 -9.09
CA GLY A 172 -13.06 13.28 -10.21
C GLY A 172 -13.40 14.40 -11.22
N ILE A 173 -14.53 15.10 -11.06
CA ILE A 173 -14.89 16.26 -11.89
C ILE A 173 -14.19 17.50 -11.35
N LYS A 174 -13.33 18.12 -12.15
CA LYS A 174 -12.50 19.27 -11.75
C LYS A 174 -13.30 20.57 -11.73
N PHE A 175 -13.20 21.30 -10.62
CA PHE A 175 -13.64 22.69 -10.44
C PHE A 175 -12.38 23.57 -10.40
N GLU A 176 -12.19 24.36 -11.46
CA GLU A 176 -11.03 25.23 -11.62
C GLU A 176 -11.28 26.60 -11.01
N TYR A 177 -10.42 27.03 -10.10
CA TYR A 177 -10.48 28.34 -9.50
C TYR A 177 -10.00 29.43 -10.48
N LYS A 178 -10.76 30.52 -10.57
CA LYS A 178 -10.42 31.74 -11.29
C LYS A 178 -10.69 32.95 -10.41
N ASN A 179 -9.78 33.93 -10.46
CA ASN A 179 -9.97 35.23 -9.83
C ASN A 179 -10.04 36.31 -10.92
N PHE A 180 -11.22 36.90 -11.10
CA PHE A 180 -11.46 37.97 -12.06
C PHE A 180 -11.76 39.26 -11.30
N ASN A 181 -10.79 40.17 -11.27
CA ASN A 181 -10.93 41.49 -10.64
C ASN A 181 -11.41 41.43 -9.17
N GLY A 182 -10.98 40.42 -8.41
CA GLY A 182 -11.37 40.25 -7.01
C GLY A 182 -12.64 39.42 -6.80
N HIS A 183 -13.32 39.01 -7.87
CA HIS A 183 -14.41 38.04 -7.80
C HIS A 183 -13.86 36.63 -8.00
N VAL A 184 -14.20 35.73 -7.07
CA VAL A 184 -13.87 34.31 -7.15
C VAL A 184 -14.93 33.61 -8.00
N GLN A 185 -14.46 32.82 -8.95
CA GLN A 185 -15.28 32.04 -9.87
C GLN A 185 -14.70 30.64 -9.98
N TYR A 186 -15.58 29.65 -10.07
CA TYR A 186 -15.19 28.27 -10.34
C TYR A 186 -15.74 27.83 -11.69
N GLU A 187 -14.88 27.26 -12.53
CA GLU A 187 -15.26 26.72 -13.83
C GLU A 187 -15.27 25.19 -13.79
N VAL A 188 -16.30 24.58 -14.38
CA VAL A 188 -16.39 23.12 -14.55
C VAL A 188 -16.69 22.78 -16.01
N SER A 189 -16.12 21.68 -16.50
CA SER A 189 -16.50 21.15 -17.82
C SER A 189 -17.94 20.63 -17.79
N LYS A 190 -18.79 21.15 -18.68
CA LYS A 190 -20.19 20.71 -18.80
C LYS A 190 -20.28 19.22 -19.11
N MET A 191 -19.45 18.74 -20.04
CA MET A 191 -19.42 17.34 -20.43
C MET A 191 -19.02 16.42 -19.28
N SER A 192 -18.09 16.87 -18.41
CA SER A 192 -17.74 16.13 -17.21
C SER A 192 -18.88 16.11 -16.18
N LEU A 193 -19.59 17.24 -16.04
CA LEU A 193 -20.71 17.38 -15.12
C LEU A 193 -21.90 16.48 -15.53
N GLU A 194 -22.21 16.40 -16.82
CA GLU A 194 -23.27 15.53 -17.39
C GLU A 194 -23.04 14.03 -17.09
N ASN A 195 -21.80 13.62 -16.80
CA ASN A 195 -21.49 12.24 -16.40
C ASN A 195 -21.94 11.92 -14.96
N ASP A 196 -22.16 12.93 -14.11
CA ASP A 196 -22.70 12.78 -12.74
C ASP A 196 -23.98 13.62 -12.59
N LYS A 197 -25.10 13.06 -13.05
CA LYS A 197 -26.42 13.74 -13.04
C LYS A 197 -26.80 14.34 -11.68
N THR A 198 -26.44 13.68 -10.59
CA THR A 198 -26.76 14.17 -9.24
C THR A 198 -25.99 15.44 -8.91
N LEU A 199 -24.71 15.50 -9.29
CA LEU A 199 -23.89 16.70 -9.13
C LEU A 199 -24.32 17.79 -10.10
N GLU A 200 -24.66 17.44 -11.35
CA GLU A 200 -25.21 18.37 -12.33
C GLU A 200 -26.49 19.04 -11.81
N GLU A 201 -27.50 18.25 -11.43
CA GLU A 201 -28.77 18.77 -10.90
C GLU A 201 -28.54 19.66 -9.68
N TYR A 202 -27.63 19.27 -8.79
CA TYR A 202 -27.26 20.08 -7.64
C TYR A 202 -26.65 21.43 -8.07
N CYS A 203 -25.65 21.42 -8.96
CA CYS A 203 -24.96 22.62 -9.42
C CYS A 203 -25.92 23.57 -10.14
N MET A 204 -26.77 23.03 -11.03
CA MET A 204 -27.73 23.82 -11.81
C MET A 204 -28.82 24.45 -10.93
N LYS A 205 -29.20 23.78 -9.83
CA LYS A 205 -30.25 24.26 -8.92
C LYS A 205 -29.75 25.22 -7.86
N ASN A 206 -28.55 25.00 -7.32
CA ASN A 206 -28.10 25.65 -6.09
C ASN A 206 -26.95 26.66 -6.28
N LEU A 207 -26.33 26.72 -7.46
CA LEU A 207 -25.23 27.64 -7.75
C LEU A 207 -25.66 28.72 -8.74
N GLN A 208 -25.21 29.95 -8.48
CA GLN A 208 -25.47 31.06 -9.39
C GLN A 208 -24.56 30.96 -10.60
N GLN A 209 -25.17 30.71 -11.76
CA GLN A 209 -24.44 30.64 -13.02
C GLN A 209 -24.02 32.03 -13.48
N THR A 210 -22.81 32.09 -14.01
CA THR A 210 -22.31 33.18 -14.83
C THR A 210 -22.18 32.69 -16.26
N GLU A 211 -22.19 33.62 -17.21
CA GLU A 211 -22.25 33.33 -18.66
C GLU A 211 -21.34 32.15 -19.07
N ASN A 212 -21.83 31.33 -20.01
CA ASN A 212 -21.06 30.21 -20.55
C ASN A 212 -19.81 30.75 -21.23
N ALA A 213 -18.63 30.43 -20.69
CA ALA A 213 -17.37 30.77 -21.32
C ALA A 213 -17.02 29.69 -22.37
N PRO A 214 -16.69 30.05 -23.61
CA PRO A 214 -16.13 29.10 -24.56
C PRO A 214 -14.75 28.66 -24.06
N GLY A 215 -14.59 27.37 -23.75
CA GLY A 215 -13.31 26.79 -23.37
C GLY A 215 -12.36 26.61 -24.56
N TYR A 216 -11.09 26.40 -24.27
CA TYR A 216 -10.10 26.00 -25.27
C TYR A 216 -10.51 24.66 -25.90
N ALA A 217 -10.32 24.52 -27.21
CA ALA A 217 -10.68 23.32 -27.99
C ALA A 217 -12.19 22.99 -28.09
N GLY A 218 -13.08 23.96 -27.81
CA GLY A 218 -14.53 23.77 -27.96
C GLY A 218 -15.20 23.08 -26.77
N GLU A 219 -14.49 22.91 -25.66
CA GLU A 219 -15.11 22.49 -24.40
C GLU A 219 -16.03 23.58 -23.86
N TYR A 220 -17.28 23.24 -23.57
CA TYR A 220 -18.22 24.14 -22.90
C TYR A 220 -17.97 24.11 -21.40
N LYS A 221 -17.58 25.23 -20.82
CA LYS A 221 -17.41 25.38 -19.38
C LYS A 221 -18.60 26.13 -18.78
N ILE A 222 -19.05 25.67 -17.61
CA ILE A 222 -20.04 26.37 -16.78
C ILE A 222 -19.27 27.09 -15.67
N SER A 223 -19.63 28.34 -15.45
CA SER A 223 -18.98 29.21 -14.48
C SER A 223 -19.92 29.49 -13.31
N PHE A 224 -19.44 29.29 -12.09
CA PHE A 224 -20.17 29.58 -10.86
C PHE A 224 -19.47 30.71 -10.11
N LEU A 225 -20.21 31.77 -9.79
CA LEU A 225 -19.71 32.87 -8.98
C LEU A 225 -19.93 32.52 -7.51
N ASP A 226 -18.86 32.50 -6.73
CA ASP A 226 -18.92 32.17 -5.31
C ASP A 226 -17.85 32.98 -4.57
N GLU A 227 -18.20 33.62 -3.46
CA GLU A 227 -17.30 34.44 -2.64
C GLU A 227 -16.24 33.62 -1.85
N GLY A 228 -15.84 32.46 -2.38
CA GLY A 228 -14.78 31.62 -1.84
C GLY A 228 -15.26 30.49 -0.92
N ASN A 229 -16.55 30.17 -0.91
CA ASN A 229 -17.11 29.13 -0.03
C ASN A 229 -17.69 27.92 -0.78
N LEU A 230 -17.51 27.84 -2.09
CA LEU A 230 -18.08 26.77 -2.92
C LEU A 230 -17.65 25.38 -2.45
N PHE A 231 -16.38 25.25 -2.09
CA PHE A 231 -15.83 24.01 -1.57
C PHE A 231 -16.55 23.55 -0.30
N GLU A 232 -16.67 24.43 0.70
CA GLU A 232 -17.37 24.11 1.95
C GLU A 232 -18.87 23.89 1.73
N LYS A 233 -19.49 24.64 0.80
CA LYS A 233 -20.90 24.44 0.43
C LYS A 233 -21.14 23.06 -0.17
N LEU A 234 -20.34 22.66 -1.17
CA LEU A 234 -20.43 21.34 -1.79
C LEU A 234 -20.13 20.22 -0.81
N LYS A 235 -19.11 20.39 0.03
CA LYS A 235 -18.77 19.46 1.10
C LYS A 235 -19.93 19.24 2.07
N ASN A 236 -20.59 20.31 2.52
CA ASN A 236 -21.69 20.21 3.47
C ASN A 236 -22.95 19.64 2.81
N ASP A 237 -23.33 20.14 1.64
CA ASP A 237 -24.58 19.79 0.98
C ASP A 237 -24.57 18.38 0.37
N LEU A 238 -23.39 17.89 -0.03
CA LEU A 238 -23.21 16.57 -0.65
C LEU A 238 -22.64 15.52 0.30
N HIS A 239 -22.54 15.84 1.60
CA HIS A 239 -21.89 15.00 2.61
C HIS A 239 -20.52 14.50 2.12
N GLY A 240 -19.74 15.46 1.60
CA GLY A 240 -18.51 15.21 0.87
C GLY A 240 -17.41 14.65 1.76
N ILE A 241 -16.82 13.53 1.36
CA ILE A 241 -15.60 12.99 1.95
C ILE A 241 -14.42 13.77 1.37
N VAL A 242 -13.74 14.56 2.21
CA VAL A 242 -12.63 15.39 1.77
C VAL A 242 -11.33 14.60 1.75
N ILE A 243 -10.60 14.67 0.63
CA ILE A 243 -9.22 14.23 0.51
C ILE A 243 -8.34 15.46 0.30
N ASP A 244 -7.33 15.63 1.14
CA ASP A 244 -6.38 16.75 1.07
C ASP A 244 -4.97 16.22 1.36
N ASP A 245 -4.02 16.48 0.45
CA ASP A 245 -2.63 16.01 0.54
C ASP A 245 -2.48 14.50 0.89
N GLY A 246 -3.37 13.65 0.37
CA GLY A 246 -3.37 12.21 0.63
C GLY A 246 -3.99 11.80 1.97
N PHE A 247 -4.51 12.75 2.75
CA PHE A 247 -5.31 12.49 3.95
C PHE A 247 -6.79 12.54 3.62
N ILE A 248 -7.56 11.59 4.13
CA ILE A 248 -9.01 11.62 4.14
C ILE A 248 -9.50 12.25 5.44
N THR A 249 -10.39 13.24 5.37
CA THR A 249 -10.99 13.88 6.54
C THR A 249 -12.34 13.23 6.85
N ILE A 250 -12.47 12.66 8.05
CA ILE A 250 -13.68 12.01 8.55
C ILE A 250 -14.01 12.67 9.89
N ASN A 251 -15.25 13.17 10.09
CA ASN A 251 -15.62 13.94 11.29
C ASN A 251 -14.62 15.05 11.68
N GLU A 252 -14.15 15.82 10.69
CA GLU A 252 -13.14 16.89 10.85
C GLU A 252 -11.74 16.40 11.29
N VAL A 253 -11.50 15.09 11.35
CA VAL A 253 -10.20 14.53 11.70
C VAL A 253 -9.52 14.02 10.44
N PRO A 254 -8.31 14.49 10.11
CA PRO A 254 -7.55 14.00 8.97
C PRO A 254 -6.89 12.66 9.29
N PHE A 255 -7.10 11.69 8.40
CA PHE A 255 -6.59 10.34 8.48
C PHE A 255 -5.73 10.07 7.25
N PHE A 256 -4.52 9.57 7.45
CA PHE A 256 -3.74 9.00 6.36
C PHE A 256 -3.99 7.50 6.33
N VAL A 257 -4.49 6.98 5.21
CA VAL A 257 -4.73 5.55 5.04
C VAL A 257 -3.71 4.98 4.06
N ARG A 258 -2.95 4.00 4.54
CA ARG A 258 -2.04 3.22 3.69
C ARG A 258 -2.39 1.75 3.73
N GLU A 259 -2.02 1.06 2.67
CA GLU A 259 -2.06 -0.40 2.64
C GLU A 259 -0.80 -0.96 3.29
N ASN A 260 -0.99 -1.88 4.23
CA ASN A 260 0.08 -2.63 4.88
C ASN A 260 -0.19 -4.12 4.66
N TYR A 261 0.23 -4.60 3.49
CA TYR A 261 0.07 -5.98 3.02
C TYR A 261 -1.40 -6.44 2.93
N LEU A 262 -1.96 -7.06 3.97
CA LEU A 262 -3.36 -7.54 4.01
C LEU A 262 -4.25 -6.71 4.94
N GLN A 263 -3.72 -5.63 5.51
CA GLN A 263 -4.42 -4.74 6.42
C GLN A 263 -4.28 -3.30 5.96
N TYR A 264 -5.20 -2.45 6.40
CA TYR A 264 -5.06 -1.02 6.27
C TYR A 264 -4.48 -0.46 7.55
N GLU A 265 -3.70 0.59 7.43
CA GLU A 265 -3.09 1.25 8.56
C GLU A 265 -3.49 2.73 8.49
N ILE A 266 -4.18 3.18 9.53
CA ILE A 266 -4.60 4.57 9.65
C ILE A 266 -3.59 5.29 10.54
N VAL A 267 -3.16 6.46 10.09
CA VAL A 267 -2.31 7.39 10.86
C VAL A 267 -3.07 8.71 11.06
N TYR A 268 -3.14 9.19 12.28
CA TYR A 268 -3.81 10.45 12.65
C TYR A 268 -3.03 11.18 13.74
N LYS A 269 -3.27 12.48 13.93
CA LYS A 269 -2.58 13.27 14.97
C LYS A 269 -3.14 12.92 16.36
N THR A 270 -2.27 12.71 17.34
CA THR A 270 -2.66 12.26 18.70
C THR A 270 -3.55 13.27 19.42
N LYS A 271 -3.43 14.57 19.11
CA LYS A 271 -4.30 15.63 19.65
C LYS A 271 -5.78 15.43 19.30
N ASP A 272 -6.07 14.68 18.23
CA ASP A 272 -7.43 14.43 17.75
C ASP A 272 -8.02 13.10 18.26
N SER A 273 -7.24 12.33 19.06
CA SER A 273 -7.61 10.99 19.54
C SER A 273 -8.88 10.96 20.39
N SER A 274 -9.21 12.04 21.13
CA SER A 274 -10.41 12.09 21.98
C SER A 274 -11.72 12.00 21.20
N ARG A 275 -11.70 12.30 19.90
CA ARG A 275 -12.86 12.21 19.00
C ARG A 275 -13.08 10.79 18.47
N ILE A 276 -12.09 9.91 18.63
CA ILE A 276 -12.10 8.54 18.13
C ILE A 276 -12.36 7.60 19.32
N LYS A 277 -13.63 7.42 19.68
CA LYS A 277 -14.03 6.44 20.70
C LYS A 277 -14.13 5.06 20.04
N ASN A 278 -13.48 4.04 20.61
CA ASN A 278 -13.71 2.58 20.39
C ASN A 278 -12.58 1.72 19.78
N PHE A 279 -11.30 2.11 19.85
CA PHE A 279 -10.24 1.27 19.27
C PHE A 279 -9.20 0.76 20.26
N SER A 280 -8.84 -0.53 20.14
CA SER A 280 -8.17 -1.31 21.18
C SER A 280 -6.65 -1.45 21.06
N GLN A 281 -5.99 -0.84 20.06
CA GLN A 281 -4.53 -0.87 19.93
C GLN A 281 -4.02 0.40 19.24
N VAL A 282 -3.45 1.32 20.02
CA VAL A 282 -2.86 2.56 19.52
C VAL A 282 -1.37 2.56 19.83
N GLU A 283 -0.52 2.64 18.80
CA GLU A 283 0.91 2.91 18.99
C GLU A 283 1.10 4.43 18.93
N GLU A 284 1.45 5.07 20.07
CA GLU A 284 1.70 6.51 20.14
C GLU A 284 3.17 6.83 19.80
N LEU A 285 3.38 7.74 18.83
CA LEU A 285 4.68 8.30 18.49
C LEU A 285 4.56 9.83 18.49
N GLN A 286 5.06 10.49 19.55
CA GLN A 286 5.12 11.95 19.82
C GLN A 286 3.90 12.80 19.43
N ASP A 287 3.54 12.91 18.15
CA ASP A 287 2.40 13.71 17.64
C ASP A 287 1.36 12.89 16.84
N TYR A 288 1.63 11.62 16.56
CA TYR A 288 0.80 10.78 15.71
C TYR A 288 0.52 9.43 16.37
N SER A 289 -0.70 8.95 16.13
CA SER A 289 -1.22 7.67 16.58
C SER A 289 -1.53 6.81 15.35
N CYS A 290 -1.26 5.53 15.46
CA CYS A 290 -1.50 4.60 14.37
C CYS A 290 -2.24 3.36 14.82
N GLN A 291 -3.09 2.88 13.93
CA GLN A 291 -3.90 1.70 14.14
C GLN A 291 -3.98 0.86 12.87
N SER A 292 -3.75 -0.45 13.04
CA SER A 292 -4.02 -1.44 12.00
C SER A 292 -5.50 -1.83 12.01
N LEU A 293 -6.13 -1.79 10.85
CA LEU A 293 -7.53 -2.14 10.63
C LEU A 293 -7.65 -3.22 9.57
N THR A 294 -8.60 -4.12 9.76
CA THR A 294 -9.10 -4.95 8.67
C THR A 294 -9.88 -4.09 7.66
N LYS A 295 -10.02 -4.59 6.43
CA LYS A 295 -10.84 -3.91 5.40
C LYS A 295 -12.25 -3.57 5.91
N ALA A 296 -12.90 -4.50 6.62
CA ALA A 296 -14.25 -4.29 7.16
C ALA A 296 -14.30 -3.15 8.19
N GLN A 297 -13.32 -3.10 9.11
CA GLN A 297 -13.24 -2.03 10.12
C GLN A 297 -12.95 -0.66 9.51
N LEU A 298 -12.13 -0.60 8.46
CA LEU A 298 -11.89 0.64 7.73
C LEU A 298 -13.19 1.15 7.07
N LEU A 299 -13.93 0.24 6.41
CA LEU A 299 -15.22 0.61 5.80
C LEU A 299 -16.22 1.08 6.86
N GLU A 300 -16.29 0.41 8.01
CA GLU A 300 -17.15 0.79 9.13
C GLU A 300 -16.79 2.17 9.69
N LEU A 301 -15.49 2.46 9.88
CA LEU A 301 -15.03 3.77 10.32
C LEU A 301 -15.47 4.88 9.36
N ILE A 302 -15.31 4.64 8.05
CA ILE A 302 -15.66 5.64 7.02
C ILE A 302 -17.18 5.80 6.91
N THR A 303 -17.97 4.73 7.08
CA THR A 303 -19.43 4.84 7.04
C THR A 303 -20.02 5.48 8.29
N GLN A 304 -19.43 5.26 9.46
CA GLN A 304 -19.89 5.87 10.72
C GLN A 304 -19.49 7.35 10.86
N GLY A 305 -18.38 7.76 10.24
CA GLY A 305 -17.85 9.11 10.38
C GLY A 305 -18.07 10.04 9.20
N ALA A 306 -18.78 9.59 8.17
CA ALA A 306 -19.31 10.45 7.11
C ALA A 306 -20.84 10.39 7.11
#